data_AF-A0A4Y2WIY7-F1
#
_entry.id   AF-A0A4Y2WIY7-F1
#
_cell.length_a   1.000
_cell.length_b   1.000
_cell.length_c   1.000
_cell.angle_alpha   90.00
_cell.angle_beta   90.00
_cell.angle_gamma   90.00
#
_symmetry.space_group_name_H-M   'P 1'
#
loop_
_entity.id
_entity.type
_entity.pdbx_description
1 polymer ?
#
loop_
_entity_poly.entity_id
_entity_poly.type
_entity_poly.pdbx_seq_one_letter_code
_entity_poly.pdbx_strand_id
1 'polypeptide(L)' 'PLFRGQSEVDQLRKIFEIMGSPEESQWPEVSMPWASFKNYKKQPLEAFVPEITPDGLDLLQ' A
#
# COMPACT_ATOMS: atom_id res chain seq x y z
N PRO A 1 -9.81 -9.62 5.30
CA PRO A 1 -8.46 -9.00 5.20
C PRO A 1 -8.28 -8.21 3.91
N LEU A 2 -7.96 -6.91 4.05
CA LEU A 2 -7.68 -5.96 2.97
C LEU A 2 -6.40 -6.32 2.21
N PHE A 3 -5.37 -6.74 2.95
CA PHE A 3 -4.11 -7.22 2.41
C PHE A 3 -3.98 -8.72 2.73
N ARG A 4 -3.90 -9.56 1.70
CA ARG A 4 -3.77 -11.02 1.84
C ARG A 4 -2.49 -11.50 1.17
N GLY A 5 -1.35 -11.31 1.83
CA GLY A 5 -0.07 -11.84 1.41
C GLY A 5 0.11 -13.30 1.84
N GLN A 6 0.82 -14.07 1.02
CA GLN A 6 1.22 -15.46 1.33
C GLN A 6 2.66 -15.58 1.86
N SER A 7 3.42 -14.48 1.79
CA SER A 7 4.78 -14.31 2.34
C SER A 7 5.00 -12.84 2.67
N GLU A 8 6.11 -12.48 3.31
CA GLU A 8 6.43 -11.08 3.63
C GLU A 8 6.55 -10.21 2.38
N VAL A 9 7.23 -10.72 1.34
CA VAL A 9 7.37 -10.02 0.05
C VAL A 9 6.02 -9.88 -0.65
N ASP A 10 5.18 -10.91 -0.60
CA ASP A 10 3.84 -10.84 -1.19
C ASP A 10 2.92 -9.90 -0.40
N GLN A 11 3.04 -9.87 0.92
CA GLN A 11 2.31 -8.95 1.79
C GLN A 11 2.66 -7.49 1.48
N LEU A 12 3.95 -7.16 1.35
CA LEU A 12 4.39 -5.81 0.95
C LEU A 12 3.88 -5.45 -0.44
N ARG A 13 3.95 -6.39 -1.40
CA ARG A 13 3.39 -6.17 -2.74
C ARG A 13 1.90 -5.84 -2.68
N LYS A 14 1.12 -6.59 -1.89
CA LYS A 14 -0.33 -6.35 -1.71
C LYS A 14 -0.64 -5.01 -1.08
N ILE A 15 0.20 -4.55 -0.14
CA ILE A 15 0.07 -3.21 0.45
C ILE A 15 0.32 -2.15 -0.63
N PHE A 16 1.44 -2.25 -1.36
CA PHE A 16 1.79 -1.26 -2.39
C PHE A 16 0.82 -1.24 -3.56
N GLU A 17 0.22 -2.38 -3.93
CA GLU A 17 -0.81 -2.45 -4.97
C GLU A 17 -2.03 -1.54 -4.68
N ILE A 18 -2.36 -1.32 -3.41
CA ILE A 18 -3.51 -0.50 -2.98
C ILE A 18 -3.06 0.90 -2.56
N MET A 19 -2.04 0.98 -1.70
CA MET A 19 -1.58 2.25 -1.10
C MET A 19 -0.64 3.06 -2.00
N GLY A 20 -0.13 2.42 -3.05
CA GLY A 20 0.97 2.94 -3.86
C GLY A 20 2.34 2.53 -3.30
N SER A 21 3.36 2.56 -4.16
CA SER A 21 4.75 2.36 -3.76
C SER A 21 5.31 3.66 -3.20
N PRO A 22 5.91 3.66 -2.00
CA PRO A 22 6.67 4.80 -1.54
C PRO A 22 7.93 4.97 -2.40
N GLU A 23 8.39 6.21 -2.54
CA GLU A 23 9.73 6.47 -3.08
C GLU A 23 10.79 6.13 -2.03
N GLU A 24 11.97 5.68 -2.47
CA GLU A 24 13.10 5.40 -1.57
C GLU A 24 13.52 6.64 -0.76
N SER A 25 13.33 7.84 -1.35
CA SER A 25 13.55 9.15 -0.70
C SER A 25 12.64 9.38 0.50
N GLN A 26 11.44 8.80 0.51
CA GLN A 26 10.49 8.95 1.61
C GLN A 26 10.91 8.08 2.79
N TRP A 27 11.54 6.93 2.54
CA TRP A 27 11.92 5.93 3.55
C TRP A 27 13.44 5.63 3.52
N PRO A 28 14.32 6.64 3.76
CA PRO A 28 15.76 6.51 3.54
C PRO A 28 16.46 5.52 4.49
N GLU A 29 15.87 5.26 5.67
CA GLU A 29 16.45 4.37 6.68
C GLU A 29 15.99 2.90 6.53
N VAL A 30 15.10 2.62 5.57
CA VAL A 30 14.54 1.29 5.38
C VAL A 30 15.35 0.52 4.34
N SER A 31 16.02 -0.55 4.78
CA SER A 31 16.66 -1.50 3.88
C SER A 31 15.60 -2.45 3.30
N MET A 32 15.22 -2.22 2.05
CA MET A 32 14.24 -3.04 1.32
C MET A 32 14.77 -3.37 -0.08
N PRO A 33 14.45 -4.55 -0.66
CA PRO A 33 14.79 -4.85 -2.04
C PRO A 33 13.90 -4.07 -3.02
N TRP A 34 14.08 -2.75 -3.09
CA TRP A 34 13.25 -1.80 -3.88
C TRP A 34 13.05 -2.25 -5.33
N ALA A 35 14.11 -2.77 -5.97
CA ALA A 35 14.05 -3.28 -7.35
C ALA A 35 13.11 -4.48 -7.55
N SER A 36 12.69 -5.15 -6.48
CA SER A 36 11.75 -6.29 -6.52
C SER A 36 10.28 -5.87 -6.56
N PHE A 37 10.00 -4.58 -6.32
CA PHE A 37 8.65 -4.03 -6.33
C PHE A 37 8.43 -3.18 -7.58
N LYS A 38 7.25 -3.28 -8.18
CA LYS A 38 6.84 -2.35 -9.23
C LYS A 38 6.54 -0.99 -8.61
N ASN A 39 6.57 0.07 -9.42
CA ASN A 39 6.04 1.36 -9.01
C ASN A 39 4.51 1.34 -9.15
N TYR A 40 3.81 1.16 -8.03
CA TYR A 40 2.36 1.11 -7.96
C TYR A 40 1.80 2.50 -7.66
N LYS A 41 0.74 2.89 -8.37
CA LYS A 41 0.01 4.13 -8.08
C LYS A 41 -1.03 3.88 -7.00
N LYS A 42 -1.16 4.80 -6.04
CA LYS A 42 -2.22 4.78 -5.01
C LYS A 42 -3.58 4.63 -5.68
N GLN A 43 -4.37 3.67 -5.21
CA GLN A 43 -5.73 3.42 -5.64
C GLN A 43 -6.71 4.05 -4.64
N PRO A 44 -7.92 4.45 -5.08
CA PRO A 44 -8.96 4.90 -4.15
C PRO A 44 -9.36 3.77 -3.20
N LEU A 45 -9.35 4.04 -1.88
CA LEU A 45 -9.66 3.05 -0.85
C LEU A 45 -11.13 2.61 -0.89
N GLU A 46 -12.01 3.49 -1.38
CA GLU A 46 -13.44 3.25 -1.58
C GLU A 46 -13.70 2.08 -2.52
N ALA A 47 -12.77 1.79 -3.43
CA ALA A 47 -12.86 0.63 -4.32
C ALA A 47 -12.64 -0.71 -3.59
N PHE A 48 -11.96 -0.69 -2.44
CA PHE A 48 -11.63 -1.88 -1.64
C PHE A 48 -12.44 -1.96 -0.35
N VAL A 49 -12.91 -0.84 0.17
CA VAL A 49 -13.76 -0.72 1.35
C VAL A 49 -14.98 0.14 0.99
N PRO A 50 -15.98 -0.42 0.29
CA PRO A 50 -17.12 0.36 -0.22
C PRO A 50 -17.96 1.04 0.87
N GLU A 51 -17.91 0.52 2.09
CA GLU A 51 -18.65 1.04 3.24
C GLU A 51 -17.86 2.08 4.05
N ILE A 52 -16.67 2.49 3.58
CA ILE A 52 -15.87 3.51 4.26
C ILE A 52 -16.62 4.85 4.28
N THR A 53 -16.68 5.48 5.46
CA THR A 53 -17.27 6.80 5.61
C THR A 53 -16.27 7.88 5.21
N PRO A 54 -16.72 9.12 4.90
CA PRO A 54 -15.82 10.24 4.64
C PRO A 54 -14.81 10.47 5.76
N ASP A 55 -15.25 10.46 7.02
CA ASP A 55 -14.35 10.61 8.19
C ASP A 55 -13.36 9.45 8.29
N GLY A 56 -13.78 8.23 7.94
CA GLY A 56 -12.90 7.06 7.90
C GLY A 56 -11.86 7.15 6.78
N LEU A 57 -12.23 7.74 5.64
CA LEU A 57 -11.32 7.99 4.54
C LEU A 57 -10.28 9.05 4.93
N ASP A 58 -10.73 10.16 5.52
CA ASP A 58 -9.86 11.25 6.00
C ASP A 58 -8.83 10.74 7.03
N LEU A 59 -9.26 9.88 7.96
CA LEU A 59 -8.38 9.26 8.94
C LEU A 59 -7.27 8.39 8.31
N LEU A 60 -7.54 7.74 7.18
CA LEU A 60 -6.63 6.78 6.54
C LEU A 60 -5.76 7.39 5.43
N GLN A 61 -5.97 8.67 5.08
CA GLN A 61 -5.39 9.27 3.87
C GLN A 61 -3.98 9.86 4.03
#